data_AF-A0AAX0VHI2-F1
#
_entry.id   AF-A0AAX0VHI2-F1
#
_cell.length_a   1.000
_cell.length_b   1.000
_cell.length_c   1.000
_cell.angle_alpha   90.00
_cell.angle_beta   90.00
_cell.angle_gamma   90.00
#
_symmetry.space_group_name_H-M   'P 1'
#
loop_
_entity.id
_entity.type
_entity.pdbx_description
1 polymer ?
#
loop_
_entity_poly.entity_id
_entity_poly.type
_entity_poly.pdbx_seq_one_letter_code
_entity_poly.pdbx_strand_id
1 'polypeptide(L)'
;MTASVKGTVLATGEGYTTIRDSTAHHSDQASDLAFFDCLIGQVDRHGSNVLMDRRGLSAIDNGFAFTDGVGGVNASMFVAARSQHPQARATTREEKAILARFLDSEDGLGLRGTIEEGRFHEVRRRARLMQSKGRILSLSNLYER
;
A
#
# COMPACT_ATOMS: atom_id res chain seq x y z
N MET A 1 -9.99 -27.87 5.77
CA MET A 1 -10.45 -27.19 6.99
C MET A 1 -10.59 -25.71 6.67
N THR A 2 -11.81 -25.21 6.59
CA THR A 2 -12.17 -23.86 6.13
C THR A 2 -12.52 -23.03 7.37
N ALA A 3 -11.76 -21.97 7.66
CA ALA A 3 -12.06 -21.08 8.77
C ALA A 3 -13.15 -20.08 8.34
N SER A 4 -14.35 -20.26 8.86
CA SER A 4 -15.45 -19.29 8.78
C SER A 4 -15.31 -18.31 9.94
N VAL A 5 -15.06 -17.04 9.64
CA VAL A 5 -15.22 -15.95 10.61
C VAL A 5 -16.72 -15.60 10.65
N LYS A 6 -17.36 -15.91 11.78
CA LYS A 6 -18.76 -15.55 12.05
C LYS A 6 -18.92 -14.03 12.00
N GLY A 7 -19.65 -13.55 10.99
CA GLY A 7 -20.08 -12.15 10.92
C GLY A 7 -21.18 -11.88 11.94
N THR A 8 -21.00 -10.82 12.73
CA THR A 8 -22.05 -10.25 13.58
C THR A 8 -23.08 -9.57 12.70
N VAL A 9 -24.33 -10.02 12.78
CA VAL A 9 -25.48 -9.37 12.14
C VAL A 9 -26.02 -8.33 13.09
N LEU A 10 -25.89 -7.04 12.75
CA LEU A 10 -26.70 -5.98 13.36
C LEU A 10 -27.79 -5.63 12.36
N ALA A 11 -29.04 -5.96 12.71
CA ALA A 11 -30.21 -5.55 11.96
C ALA A 11 -30.47 -4.07 12.24
N THR A 12 -30.11 -3.20 11.31
CA THR A 12 -30.70 -1.86 11.20
C THR A 12 -31.65 -1.89 10.02
N GLY A 13 -32.92 -1.53 10.26
CA GLY A 13 -33.98 -1.57 9.27
C GLY A 13 -33.61 -0.78 8.01
N GLU A 14 -34.05 -1.34 6.87
CA GLU A 14 -33.93 -0.84 5.50
C GLU A 14 -32.60 -1.12 4.77
N GLY A 15 -32.67 -2.11 3.86
CA GLY A 15 -31.68 -2.34 2.80
C GLY A 15 -30.74 -3.52 3.06
N TYR A 16 -31.00 -4.65 2.41
CA TYR A 16 -30.02 -5.74 2.25
C TYR A 16 -28.91 -5.27 1.28
N THR A 17 -27.95 -4.49 1.77
CA THR A 17 -26.65 -4.36 1.11
C THR A 17 -25.71 -5.36 1.75
N THR A 18 -25.30 -6.35 0.98
CA THR A 18 -24.48 -7.49 1.41
C THR A 18 -23.19 -7.02 2.09
N ILE A 19 -23.08 -7.16 3.41
CA ILE A 19 -21.89 -6.78 4.21
C ILE A 19 -20.60 -7.45 3.68
N ARG A 20 -20.71 -8.61 3.02
CA ARG A 20 -19.56 -9.30 2.39
C ARG A 20 -18.89 -8.49 1.29
N ASP A 21 -19.63 -7.72 0.50
CA ASP A 21 -19.06 -6.88 -0.57
C ASP A 21 -18.30 -5.70 0.02
N SER A 22 -18.84 -5.03 1.05
CA SER A 22 -18.13 -3.92 1.69
C SER A 22 -16.81 -4.36 2.34
N THR A 23 -16.78 -5.54 2.99
CA THR A 23 -15.56 -6.04 3.62
C THR A 23 -14.50 -6.49 2.62
N ALA A 24 -14.92 -7.08 1.49
CA ALA A 24 -14.01 -7.48 0.43
C ALA A 24 -13.43 -6.26 -0.29
N HIS A 25 -14.26 -5.27 -0.63
CA HIS A 25 -13.82 -4.01 -1.24
C HIS A 25 -12.83 -3.24 -0.36
N HIS A 26 -13.04 -3.19 0.97
CA HIS A 26 -12.09 -2.55 1.88
C HIS A 26 -10.78 -3.33 2.00
N SER A 27 -10.81 -4.67 1.86
CA SER A 27 -9.61 -5.50 1.86
C SER A 27 -8.72 -5.23 0.63
N ASP A 28 -9.33 -5.12 -0.55
CA ASP A 28 -8.60 -4.82 -1.78
C ASP A 28 -8.01 -3.41 -1.72
N GLN A 29 -8.78 -2.41 -1.28
CA GLN A 29 -8.29 -1.05 -1.10
C GLN A 29 -7.17 -0.95 -0.04
N ALA A 30 -7.24 -1.72 1.04
CA ALA A 30 -6.17 -1.79 2.03
C ALA A 30 -4.88 -2.40 1.42
N SER A 31 -5.03 -3.40 0.55
CA SER A 31 -3.92 -3.98 -0.19
C SER A 31 -3.30 -2.97 -1.16
N ASP A 32 -4.13 -2.22 -1.90
CA ASP A 32 -3.67 -1.17 -2.81
C ASP A 32 -2.94 -0.04 -2.05
N LEU A 33 -3.47 0.36 -0.89
CA LEU A 33 -2.81 1.33 -0.02
C LEU A 33 -1.47 0.82 0.50
N ALA A 34 -1.34 -0.47 0.82
CA ALA A 34 -0.05 -1.06 1.18
C ALA A 34 0.97 -0.98 0.03
N PHE A 35 0.54 -1.24 -1.21
CA PHE A 35 1.42 -1.09 -2.37
C PHE A 35 1.85 0.37 -2.57
N PHE A 36 0.89 1.29 -2.52
CA PHE A 36 1.12 2.72 -2.68
C PHE A 36 2.03 3.29 -1.59
N ASP A 37 1.70 3.07 -0.31
CA ASP A 37 2.50 3.51 0.83
C ASP A 37 3.94 2.96 0.77
N CYS A 38 4.09 1.70 0.36
CA CYS A 38 5.42 1.08 0.15
C CYS A 38 6.21 1.77 -0.98
N LEU A 39 5.53 2.08 -2.09
CA LEU A 39 6.13 2.72 -3.25
C LEU A 39 6.48 4.18 -3.00
N ILE A 40 5.73 4.92 -2.19
CA ILE A 40 6.06 6.32 -1.87
C ILE A 40 6.96 6.45 -0.65
N GLY A 41 7.02 5.44 0.22
CA GLY A 41 7.91 5.46 1.38
C GLY A 41 7.24 6.16 2.55
N GLN A 42 5.94 5.91 2.74
CA GLN A 42 5.16 6.54 3.80
C GLN A 42 5.58 6.02 5.17
N VAL A 43 6.04 6.90 6.06
CA VAL A 43 6.54 6.54 7.39
C VAL A 43 5.56 6.81 8.54
N ASP A 44 4.38 7.35 8.25
CA ASP A 44 3.41 7.72 9.29
C ASP A 44 1.96 7.39 8.91
N ARG A 45 1.70 6.19 8.36
CA ARG A 45 0.32 5.76 8.10
C ARG A 45 -0.22 4.96 9.28
N HIS A 46 -0.99 5.64 10.11
CA HIS A 46 -1.82 5.07 11.17
C HIS A 46 -3.31 5.37 10.97
N GLY A 47 -4.18 4.82 11.83
CA GLY A 47 -5.63 4.82 11.63
C GLY A 47 -6.28 6.20 11.50
N SER A 48 -5.76 7.24 12.16
CA SER A 48 -6.28 8.61 12.00
C SER A 48 -5.87 9.28 10.68
N ASN A 49 -4.93 8.71 9.93
CA ASN A 49 -4.47 9.21 8.63
C ASN A 49 -5.19 8.46 7.48
N VAL A 50 -6.36 7.90 7.79
CA VAL A 50 -7.21 7.16 6.87
C VAL A 50 -8.65 7.51 7.16
N LEU A 51 -9.41 7.86 6.13
CA LEU A 51 -10.86 7.96 6.20
C LEU A 51 -11.47 6.66 5.67
N MET A 52 -12.43 6.11 6.39
CA MET A 52 -13.24 4.97 5.94
C MET A 52 -14.69 5.40 5.90
N ASP A 53 -15.31 5.33 4.73
CA ASP A 53 -16.74 5.53 4.56
C ASP A 53 -17.35 4.43 3.68
N ARG A 54 -18.61 4.58 3.27
CA ARG A 54 -19.31 3.58 2.43
C ARG A 54 -18.70 3.43 1.02
N ARG A 55 -17.89 4.39 0.57
CA ARG A 55 -17.20 4.39 -0.73
C ARG A 55 -15.82 3.75 -0.63
N GLY A 56 -15.28 3.64 0.59
CA GLY A 56 -14.07 2.87 0.84
C GLY A 56 -13.05 3.58 1.72
N LEU A 57 -11.79 3.19 1.53
CA LEU A 57 -10.63 3.73 2.22
C LEU A 57 -10.00 4.87 1.42
N SER A 58 -9.72 5.97 2.09
CA SER A 58 -8.96 7.11 1.54
C SER A 58 -7.78 7.43 2.45
N ALA A 59 -6.57 7.36 1.90
CA ALA A 59 -5.37 7.84 2.59
C ALA A 59 -5.34 9.37 2.58
N ILE A 60 -5.34 9.95 3.77
CA ILE A 60 -5.18 11.40 3.98
C ILE A 60 -3.86 11.66 4.69
N ASP A 61 -3.36 12.89 4.63
CA ASP A 61 -2.10 13.25 5.27
C ASP A 61 -0.90 12.40 4.78
N ASN A 62 -0.35 12.82 3.64
CA ASN A 62 0.79 12.17 3.01
C ASN A 62 2.10 12.95 3.26
N GLY A 63 2.13 13.84 4.27
CA GLY A 63 3.25 14.75 4.52
C GLY A 63 4.58 14.04 4.83
N PHE A 64 4.51 12.83 5.38
CA PHE A 64 5.65 11.97 5.71
C PHE A 64 5.97 10.91 4.64
N ALA A 65 5.62 11.19 3.37
CA ALA A 65 6.00 10.37 2.23
C ALA A 65 7.33 10.80 1.59
N PHE A 66 7.82 9.99 0.65
CA PHE A 66 9.05 10.24 -0.12
C PHE A 66 10.29 10.36 0.77
N THR A 67 10.35 9.58 1.84
CA THR A 67 11.56 9.47 2.66
C THR A 67 12.76 9.06 1.80
N ASP A 68 13.93 9.62 2.14
CA ASP A 68 15.24 9.29 1.58
C ASP A 68 15.75 7.92 2.09
N GLY A 69 15.02 7.32 3.02
CA GLY A 69 15.33 6.03 3.58
C GLY A 69 16.08 6.06 4.92
N VAL A 70 16.51 7.23 5.36
CA VAL A 70 17.18 7.41 6.65
C VAL A 70 16.12 7.53 7.75
N GLY A 71 16.20 6.68 8.79
CA GLY A 71 15.33 6.80 9.97
C GLY A 71 14.05 5.94 9.99
N GLY A 72 13.89 5.02 9.04
CA GLY A 72 12.74 4.11 8.97
C GLY A 72 11.90 4.36 7.72
N VAL A 73 11.39 3.28 7.14
CA VAL A 73 10.74 3.27 5.82
C VAL A 73 9.48 2.44 5.88
N ASN A 74 8.36 2.93 5.34
CA ASN A 74 7.10 2.19 5.30
C ASN A 74 6.49 1.87 6.68
N ALA A 75 6.55 2.81 7.63
CA ALA A 75 5.77 2.74 8.86
C ALA A 75 4.29 3.02 8.56
N SER A 76 3.69 2.05 7.87
CA SER A 76 2.29 2.03 7.47
C SER A 76 1.64 0.77 8.01
N MET A 77 0.50 0.94 8.69
CA MET A 77 -0.30 -0.17 9.17
C MET A 77 -0.71 -1.14 8.04
N PHE A 78 -0.90 -0.62 6.81
CA PHE A 78 -1.25 -1.45 5.65
C PHE A 78 -0.05 -2.24 5.13
N VAL A 79 1.13 -1.61 5.03
CA VAL A 79 2.36 -2.31 4.65
C VAL A 79 2.70 -3.39 5.67
N ALA A 80 2.60 -3.06 6.96
CA ALA A 80 2.82 -4.01 8.04
C ALA A 80 1.87 -5.21 7.91
N ALA A 81 0.56 -4.98 7.78
CA ALA A 81 -0.43 -6.05 7.64
C ALA A 81 -0.20 -6.91 6.38
N ARG A 82 -0.04 -6.28 5.21
CA ARG A 82 0.13 -7.01 3.94
C ARG A 82 1.44 -7.81 3.90
N SER A 83 2.52 -7.29 4.49
CA SER A 83 3.85 -7.94 4.45
C SER A 83 3.96 -9.21 5.29
N GLN A 84 3.10 -9.36 6.32
CA GLN A 84 3.07 -10.53 7.21
C GLN A 84 2.51 -11.80 6.55
N HIS A 85 1.76 -11.66 5.45
CA HIS A 85 1.12 -12.78 4.78
C HIS A 85 1.82 -13.11 3.45
N PRO A 86 2.42 -14.31 3.28
CA PRO A 86 3.20 -14.65 2.09
C PRO A 86 2.47 -14.51 0.76
N GLN A 87 1.17 -14.83 0.71
CA GLN A 87 0.34 -14.69 -0.47
C GLN A 87 0.01 -13.22 -0.76
N ALA A 88 -0.36 -12.46 0.28
CA ALA A 88 -0.75 -11.06 0.11
C ALA A 88 0.44 -10.15 -0.20
N ARG A 89 1.63 -10.44 0.32
CA ARG A 89 2.82 -9.62 0.08
C ARG A 89 3.32 -9.70 -1.38
N ALA A 90 2.97 -10.75 -2.12
CA ALA A 90 3.35 -10.87 -3.52
C ALA A 90 2.72 -9.72 -4.33
N THR A 91 3.48 -9.19 -5.30
CA THR A 91 2.93 -8.18 -6.21
C THR A 91 2.00 -8.83 -7.22
N THR A 92 0.84 -8.22 -7.45
CA THR A 92 -0.12 -8.64 -8.48
C THR A 92 0.43 -8.38 -9.88
N ARG A 93 -0.25 -8.88 -10.91
CA ARG A 93 0.13 -8.61 -12.30
C ARG A 93 0.00 -7.12 -12.61
N GLU A 94 -1.05 -6.50 -12.11
CA GLU A 94 -1.39 -5.10 -12.29
C GLU A 94 -0.35 -4.19 -11.59
N GLU A 95 0.06 -4.52 -10.37
CA GLU A 95 1.12 -3.82 -9.64
C GLU A 95 2.47 -3.92 -10.36
N LYS A 96 2.83 -5.10 -10.88
CA LYS A 96 4.05 -5.27 -11.69
C LYS A 96 4.01 -4.41 -12.96
N ALA A 97 2.84 -4.28 -13.59
CA ALA A 97 2.67 -3.41 -14.75
C ALA A 97 2.81 -1.92 -14.37
N ILE A 98 2.29 -1.50 -13.22
CA ILE A 98 2.46 -0.14 -12.70
C ILE A 98 3.93 0.15 -12.41
N LEU A 99 4.62 -0.75 -11.71
CA LEU A 99 6.06 -0.62 -11.43
C LEU A 99 6.87 -0.54 -12.73
N ALA A 100 6.57 -1.40 -13.71
CA ALA A 100 7.25 -1.37 -15.00
C ALA A 100 7.04 -0.03 -15.71
N ARG A 101 5.80 0.48 -15.79
CA ARG A 101 5.49 1.79 -16.38
C ARG A 101 6.20 2.94 -15.67
N PHE A 102 6.24 2.92 -14.34
CA PHE A 102 6.94 3.94 -13.55
C PHE A 102 8.46 3.90 -13.78
N LEU A 103 9.05 2.70 -13.90
CA LEU A 103 10.48 2.52 -14.13
C LEU A 103 10.91 2.86 -15.56
N ASP A 104 10.05 2.60 -16.54
CA ASP A 104 10.29 2.92 -17.96
C ASP A 104 10.20 4.42 -18.25
N SER A 105 9.40 5.16 -17.48
CA SER A 105 9.34 6.62 -17.55
C SER A 105 10.57 7.27 -16.88
N GLU A 106 11.21 8.19 -17.60
CA GLU A 106 12.39 8.93 -17.14
C GLU A 106 12.06 9.84 -15.94
N ASP A 107 10.92 10.51 -15.99
CA ASP A 107 10.41 11.42 -14.96
C ASP A 107 9.54 10.72 -13.90
N GLY A 108 9.40 9.39 -13.98
CA GLY A 108 8.55 8.60 -13.08
C GLY A 108 7.10 9.08 -13.04
N LEU A 109 6.51 9.27 -14.22
CA LEU A 109 5.14 9.73 -14.43
C LEU A 109 4.89 11.13 -13.84
N GLY A 110 5.83 12.05 -14.05
CA GLY A 110 5.79 13.44 -13.55
C GLY A 110 6.25 13.65 -12.10
N LEU A 111 6.73 12.59 -11.43
CA LEU A 111 7.22 12.71 -10.04
C LEU A 111 8.55 13.46 -9.96
N ARG A 112 9.44 13.26 -10.94
CA ARG A 112 10.73 13.97 -11.02
C ARG A 112 10.47 15.47 -11.22
N GLY A 113 11.16 16.31 -10.46
CA GLY A 113 10.93 17.76 -10.46
C GLY A 113 9.77 18.23 -9.58
N THR A 114 8.88 17.31 -9.15
CA THR A 114 7.86 17.58 -8.12
C THR A 114 8.42 17.38 -6.71
N ILE A 115 9.33 16.41 -6.55
CA ILE A 115 10.06 16.14 -5.31
C ILE A 115 11.56 16.30 -5.51
N GLU A 116 12.30 16.39 -4.40
CA GLU A 116 13.76 16.41 -4.40
C GLU A 116 14.36 15.19 -5.14
N GLU A 117 15.42 15.41 -5.92
CA GLU A 117 16.02 14.38 -6.78
C GLU A 117 16.47 13.14 -6.00
N GLY A 118 17.06 13.31 -4.81
CA GLY A 118 17.47 12.18 -3.96
C GLY A 118 16.28 11.31 -3.53
N ARG A 119 15.15 11.93 -3.18
CA ARG A 119 13.90 11.25 -2.81
C ARG A 119 13.28 10.54 -4.01
N PHE A 120 13.33 11.16 -5.19
CA PHE A 120 12.91 10.53 -6.45
C PHE A 120 13.73 9.28 -6.76
N HIS A 121 15.05 9.34 -6.61
CA HIS A 121 15.91 8.18 -6.75
C HIS A 121 15.54 7.06 -5.78
N GLU A 122 15.16 7.39 -4.54
CA GLU A 122 14.74 6.39 -3.56
C GLU A 122 13.39 5.74 -3.90
N VAL A 123 12.42 6.49 -4.42
CA VAL A 123 11.17 5.93 -4.97
C VAL A 123 11.48 4.95 -6.11
N ARG A 124 12.35 5.34 -7.06
CA ARG A 124 12.80 4.45 -8.14
C ARG A 124 13.51 3.21 -7.63
N ARG A 125 14.36 3.34 -6.61
CA ARG A 125 15.02 2.21 -5.97
C ARG A 125 14.01 1.24 -5.37
N ARG A 126 13.02 1.74 -4.62
CA ARG A 126 11.94 0.91 -4.04
C ARG A 126 11.11 0.22 -5.12
N ALA A 127 10.76 0.93 -6.18
CA ALA A 127 10.07 0.34 -7.33
C ALA A 127 10.88 -0.82 -7.96
N ARG A 128 12.20 -0.64 -8.19
CA ARG A 128 13.08 -1.70 -8.71
C ARG A 128 13.14 -2.90 -7.78
N LEU A 129 13.24 -2.68 -6.47
CA LEU A 129 13.26 -3.75 -5.47
C LEU A 129 11.94 -4.52 -5.42
N MET A 130 10.80 -3.83 -5.47
CA MET A 130 9.48 -4.47 -5.51
C MET A 130 9.30 -5.30 -6.80
N GLN A 131 9.78 -4.77 -7.93
CA GLN A 131 9.74 -5.45 -9.22
C GLN A 131 10.62 -6.71 -9.21
N SER A 132 11.86 -6.61 -8.73
CA SER A 132 12.81 -7.73 -8.74
C SER A 132 12.44 -8.83 -7.75
N LYS A 133 11.97 -8.46 -6.55
CA LYS A 133 11.55 -9.43 -5.52
C LYS A 133 10.14 -9.97 -5.74
N GLY A 134 9.35 -9.33 -6.61
CA GLY A 134 7.96 -9.72 -6.88
C GLY A 134 7.05 -9.60 -5.65
N ARG A 135 7.35 -8.67 -4.75
CA ARG A 135 6.63 -8.46 -3.48
C ARG A 135 6.80 -7.05 -2.95
N ILE A 136 5.83 -6.58 -2.16
CA ILE A 136 6.00 -5.36 -1.37
C ILE A 136 7.12 -5.52 -0.33
N LEU A 137 7.75 -4.42 0.06
CA LEU A 137 8.87 -4.42 0.99
C LEU A 137 8.36 -4.18 2.41
N SER A 138 8.75 -5.04 3.35
CA SER A 138 8.55 -4.77 4.78
C SER A 138 9.59 -3.77 5.28
N LEU A 139 9.27 -3.07 6.38
CA LEU A 139 10.17 -2.17 7.12
C LEU A 139 11.60 -2.71 7.27
N SER A 140 11.75 -3.99 7.60
CA SER A 140 13.04 -4.67 7.83
C SER A 140 13.82 -5.05 6.56
N ASN A 141 13.17 -5.14 5.40
CA ASN A 141 13.76 -5.72 4.18
C ASN A 141 14.26 -4.67 3.16
N LEU A 142 14.22 -3.38 3.51
CA LEU A 142 14.62 -2.29 2.61
C LEU A 142 16.13 -2.08 2.52
N TYR A 143 16.91 -2.61 3.47
CA TYR A 143 18.38 -2.47 3.55
C TYR A 143 19.15 -3.78 3.69
N GLU A 144 18.49 -4.93 3.55
CA GLU A 144 19.21 -6.20 3.45
C GLU A 144 20.08 -6.18 2.18
N ARG A 145 21.40 -6.29 2.38
CA ARG A 145 22.43 -6.30 1.34
C ARG A 145 22.37 -7.56 0.49
#